data_AF-A0A955PQL9-F1
#
_entry.id   AF-A0A955PQL9-F1
#
_cell.length_a   1.000
_cell.length_b   1.000
_cell.length_c   1.000
_cell.angle_alpha   90.00
_cell.angle_beta   90.00
_cell.angle_gamma   90.00
#
_symmetry.space_group_name_H-M   'P 1'
#
loop_
_entity.id
_entity.type
_entity.pdbx_description
1 polymer ?
#
loop_
_entity_poly.entity_id
_entity_poly.type
_entity_poly.pdbx_seq_one_letter_code
_entity_poly.pdbx_strand_id
1 'polypeptide(L)'
;GIDSMELLDETLKRIYAAGFDPINVDATIIAEKPKLGPYKRQIADCLADRMKLPRDCVNIKATTNEKMGFLGREEGIVAHAVALLVRK
;
A
#
# COMPACT_ATOMS: atom_id res chain seq x y z
N GLY A 1 14.98 13.60 -4.45
CA GLY A 1 14.34 12.97 -3.27
C GLY A 1 14.69 11.50 -3.27
N ILE A 2 14.57 10.83 -2.11
CA ILE A 2 14.76 9.38 -2.01
C ILE A 2 13.57 8.64 -2.67
N ASP A 3 13.81 7.44 -3.22
CA ASP A 3 12.74 6.59 -3.75
C ASP A 3 11.90 6.03 -2.59
N SER A 4 10.56 6.04 -2.73
CA SER A 4 9.67 5.54 -1.67
C SER A 4 9.83 4.03 -1.43
N MET A 5 10.27 3.26 -2.44
CA MET A 5 10.61 1.84 -2.29
C MET A 5 11.90 1.62 -1.53
N GLU A 6 12.82 2.58 -1.49
CA GLU A 6 14.00 2.52 -0.60
C GLU A 6 13.58 2.77 0.86
N LEU A 7 12.61 3.67 1.09
CA LEU A 7 12.04 3.89 2.42
C LEU A 7 11.27 2.66 2.93
N LEU A 8 10.53 1.97 2.05
CA LEU A 8 9.86 0.72 2.39
C LEU A 8 10.87 -0.36 2.80
N ASP A 9 11.98 -0.47 2.07
CA ASP A 9 13.07 -1.39 2.39
C ASP A 9 13.65 -1.16 3.79
N GLU A 10 13.90 0.10 4.12
CA GLU A 10 14.42 0.47 5.43
C GLU A 10 13.40 0.17 6.53
N THR A 11 12.11 0.37 6.26
CA THR A 11 11.01 0.00 7.17
C THR A 11 10.98 -1.51 7.41
N LEU A 12 11.09 -2.31 6.36
CA LEU A 12 11.15 -3.78 6.46
C LEU A 12 12.36 -4.25 7.27
N LYS A 13 13.54 -3.67 7.04
CA LYS A 13 14.75 -3.98 7.82
C LYS A 13 14.52 -3.77 9.32
N ARG A 14 13.86 -2.67 9.69
CA ARG A 14 13.53 -2.37 11.10
C ARG A 14 12.52 -3.35 11.69
N ILE A 15 11.50 -3.73 10.93
CA ILE A 15 10.53 -4.76 11.33
C ILE A 15 11.24 -6.09 11.60
N TYR A 16 12.09 -6.54 10.68
CA TYR A 16 12.86 -7.77 10.84
C TYR A 16 13.84 -7.72 12.02
N ALA A 17 14.53 -6.59 12.21
CA ALA A 17 15.44 -6.39 13.34
C ALA A 17 14.71 -6.40 14.70
N ALA A 18 13.44 -5.98 14.72
CA ALA A 18 12.58 -6.06 15.90
C ALA A 18 12.01 -7.48 16.16
N GLY A 19 12.35 -8.47 15.32
CA GLY A 19 11.91 -9.85 15.48
C GLY A 19 10.50 -10.13 14.99
N PHE A 20 9.99 -9.35 14.04
CA PHE A 20 8.69 -9.57 13.41
C PHE A 20 8.84 -9.87 11.91
N ASP A 21 7.89 -10.62 11.36
CA ASP A 21 7.71 -10.79 9.92
C ASP A 21 6.35 -10.24 9.49
N PRO A 22 6.28 -9.51 8.36
CA PRO A 22 5.00 -9.22 7.71
C PRO A 22 4.30 -10.51 7.26
N ILE A 23 2.99 -10.59 7.48
CA ILE A 23 2.16 -11.69 7.00
C ILE A 23 1.39 -11.25 5.76
N ASN A 24 0.73 -10.11 5.84
CA ASN A 24 -0.09 -9.58 4.75
C ASN A 24 -0.22 -8.05 4.85
N VAL A 25 -0.61 -7.44 3.73
CA VAL A 25 -0.95 -6.02 3.65
C VAL A 25 -2.25 -5.85 2.88
N ASP A 26 -3.11 -4.99 3.40
CA ASP A 26 -4.32 -4.53 2.71
C ASP A 26 -4.33 -3.00 2.70
N ALA A 27 -4.36 -2.41 1.49
CA ALA A 27 -4.41 -0.97 1.33
C ALA A 27 -5.61 -0.52 0.51
N THR A 28 -6.07 0.71 0.77
CA THR A 28 -7.16 1.38 0.05
C THR A 28 -6.70 2.76 -0.35
N ILE A 29 -6.70 3.03 -1.66
CA ILE A 29 -6.43 4.36 -2.21
C ILE A 29 -7.77 5.04 -2.50
N ILE A 30 -7.96 6.23 -1.95
CA ILE A 30 -9.15 7.05 -2.15
C ILE A 30 -8.75 8.21 -3.05
N ALA A 31 -9.24 8.19 -4.28
CA ALA A 31 -8.95 9.18 -5.31
C ALA A 31 -10.16 9.32 -6.24
N GLU A 32 -10.58 10.56 -6.52
CA GLU A 32 -11.63 10.81 -7.51
C GLU A 32 -11.10 10.58 -8.93
N LYS A 33 -9.87 11.02 -9.20
CA LYS A 33 -9.11 10.75 -10.43
C LYS A 33 -7.60 10.62 -10.14
N PRO A 34 -6.83 9.90 -10.96
CA PRO A 34 -7.25 9.05 -12.07
C PRO A 34 -7.90 7.73 -11.61
N LYS A 35 -8.52 6.99 -12.53
CA LYS A 35 -9.03 5.64 -12.23
C LYS A 35 -7.86 4.69 -11.98
N LEU A 36 -7.74 4.21 -10.74
CA LEU A 36 -6.66 3.30 -10.34
C LEU A 36 -6.96 1.82 -10.61
N GLY A 37 -8.20 1.48 -10.99
CA GLY A 37 -8.63 0.12 -11.32
C GLY A 37 -7.65 -0.68 -12.19
N PRO A 38 -7.17 -0.14 -13.33
CA PRO A 38 -6.21 -0.81 -14.20
C PRO A 38 -4.83 -1.07 -13.57
N TYR A 39 -4.44 -0.28 -12.56
CA TYR A 39 -3.11 -0.33 -11.96
C TYR A 39 -3.05 -1.14 -10.66
N LYS A 40 -4.20 -1.47 -10.04
CA LYS A 40 -4.25 -2.16 -8.73
C LYS A 40 -3.39 -3.41 -8.68
N ARG A 41 -3.41 -4.22 -9.74
CA ARG A 41 -2.63 -5.46 -9.82
C ARG A 41 -1.14 -5.17 -9.86
N GLN A 42 -0.70 -4.27 -10.73
CA GLN A 42 0.71 -3.89 -10.83
C GLN A 42 1.25 -3.32 -9.51
N ILE A 43 0.45 -2.50 -8.80
CA ILE A 43 0.83 -1.95 -7.49
C ILE A 43 0.97 -3.09 -6.47
N ALA A 44 0.01 -4.02 -6.42
CA ALA A 44 0.04 -5.15 -5.51
C ALA A 44 1.26 -6.05 -5.78
N ASP A 45 1.53 -6.37 -7.04
CA ASP A 45 2.65 -7.23 -7.44
C ASP A 45 3.99 -6.57 -7.07
N CYS A 46 4.14 -5.27 -7.34
CA CYS A 46 5.35 -4.51 -7.00
C CYS A 46 5.61 -4.48 -5.48
N LEU A 47 4.57 -4.31 -4.67
CA LEU A 47 4.67 -4.35 -3.20
C LEU A 47 4.96 -5.77 -2.70
N ALA A 48 4.30 -6.79 -3.25
CA ALA A 48 4.52 -8.19 -2.89
C ALA A 48 5.98 -8.61 -3.13
N ASP A 49 6.51 -8.29 -4.31
CA ASP A 49 7.91 -8.56 -4.67
C ASP A 49 8.88 -7.87 -3.70
N ARG A 50 8.62 -6.59 -3.41
CA ARG A 50 9.47 -5.79 -2.52
C ARG A 50 9.45 -6.28 -1.08
N MET A 51 8.26 -6.63 -0.59
CA MET A 51 8.04 -7.13 0.77
C MET A 51 8.38 -8.62 0.92
N LYS A 52 8.69 -9.32 -0.18
CA LYS A 52 8.92 -10.76 -0.25
C LYS A 52 7.74 -11.57 0.28
N LEU A 53 6.53 -11.10 -0.02
CA LEU A 53 5.28 -11.76 0.34
C LEU A 53 4.69 -12.48 -0.86
N PRO A 54 3.98 -13.60 -0.65
CA PRO A 54 3.09 -14.14 -1.67
C PRO A 54 2.12 -13.07 -2.17
N ARG A 55 1.85 -13.06 -3.47
CA ARG A 55 1.00 -12.04 -4.10
C ARG A 55 -0.41 -11.99 -3.49
N ASP A 56 -0.96 -13.13 -3.10
CA ASP A 56 -2.26 -13.26 -2.43
C ASP A 56 -2.28 -12.70 -1.00
N CYS A 57 -1.12 -12.42 -0.41
CA CYS A 57 -0.99 -11.71 0.86
C CYS A 57 -0.93 -10.18 0.69
N VAL A 58 -0.98 -9.63 -0.52
CA VAL A 58 -0.97 -8.18 -0.76
C VAL A 58 -2.20 -7.76 -1.56
N ASN A 59 -3.05 -6.93 -0.95
CA ASN A 59 -4.27 -6.46 -1.56
C ASN A 59 -4.31 -4.93 -1.70
N ILE A 60 -4.73 -4.47 -2.89
CA ILE A 60 -4.90 -3.05 -3.20
C ILE A 60 -6.34 -2.81 -3.64
N LYS A 61 -7.03 -1.96 -2.89
CA LYS A 61 -8.36 -1.45 -3.20
C LYS A 61 -8.24 0.01 -3.66
N ALA A 62 -9.17 0.42 -4.50
CA ALA A 62 -9.29 1.81 -4.90
C ALA A 62 -10.77 2.18 -4.95
N THR A 63 -11.10 3.36 -4.43
CA THR A 63 -12.45 3.91 -4.44
C THR A 63 -12.42 5.42 -4.65
N THR A 64 -13.52 5.97 -5.12
CA THR A 64 -13.80 7.40 -5.13
C THR A 64 -14.30 7.86 -3.75
N ASN A 65 -14.33 9.16 -3.52
CA ASN A 65 -14.96 9.74 -2.33
C ASN A 65 -16.33 10.35 -2.66
N GLU A 66 -17.00 9.83 -3.69
CA GLU A 66 -18.32 10.27 -4.17
C GLU A 66 -18.44 11.80 -4.32
N LYS A 67 -17.40 12.46 -4.85
CA LYS A 67 -17.32 13.93 -4.98
C LYS A 67 -17.46 14.72 -3.66
N MET A 68 -17.30 14.07 -2.50
CA MET A 68 -17.35 14.71 -1.19
C MET A 68 -15.96 15.14 -0.71
N GLY A 69 -15.91 16.27 0.01
CA GLY A 69 -14.68 16.76 0.63
C GLY A 69 -13.57 17.14 -0.36
N PHE A 70 -12.35 17.32 0.14
CA PHE A 70 -11.20 17.69 -0.69
C PHE A 70 -10.83 16.59 -1.70
N LEU A 71 -10.98 15.32 -1.31
CA LEU A 71 -10.74 14.17 -2.19
C LEU A 71 -11.68 14.19 -3.40
N GLY A 72 -12.96 14.45 -3.16
CA GLY A 72 -13.97 14.53 -4.22
C GLY A 72 -13.86 15.78 -5.11
N ARG A 73 -13.20 16.84 -4.62
CA ARG A 73 -12.82 18.03 -5.41
C ARG A 73 -11.51 17.86 -6.16
N GLU A 74 -10.92 16.66 -6.18
CA GLU A 74 -9.65 16.37 -6.86
C GLU A 74 -8.45 17.16 -6.29
N GLU A 75 -8.53 17.63 -5.04
CA GLU A 75 -7.47 18.40 -4.37
C GLU A 75 -6.38 17.50 -3.76
N GLY A 76 -6.60 16.18 -3.70
CA GLY A 76 -5.64 15.24 -3.14
C GLY A 76 -6.05 13.78 -3.29
N ILE A 77 -5.14 12.91 -2.85
CA ILE A 77 -5.32 11.45 -2.79
C ILE A 77 -4.96 11.00 -1.37
N VAL A 78 -5.71 10.04 -0.84
CA VAL A 78 -5.44 9.42 0.47
C VAL A 78 -5.17 7.93 0.27
N ALA A 79 -4.25 7.38 1.06
CA ALA A 79 -4.02 5.95 1.17
C ALA A 79 -4.11 5.50 2.63
N HIS A 80 -4.93 4.50 2.89
CA HIS A 80 -4.96 3.77 4.16
C HIS A 80 -4.35 2.39 3.94
N ALA A 81 -3.47 1.95 4.83
CA ALA A 81 -2.87 0.62 4.78
C ALA A 81 -2.91 -0.02 6.17
N VAL A 82 -3.23 -1.31 6.19
CA VAL A 82 -3.18 -2.17 7.38
C VAL A 82 -2.25 -3.33 7.06
N ALA A 83 -1.32 -3.61 7.97
CA ALA A 83 -0.40 -4.73 7.87
C ALA A 83 -0.50 -5.59 9.12
N LEU A 84 -0.56 -6.91 8.93
CA LEU A 84 -0.45 -7.86 10.04
C LEU A 84 0.98 -8.36 10.12
N LEU A 85 1.56 -8.31 11.32
CA LEU A 85 2.88 -8.83 11.60
C LEU A 85 2.77 -10.00 12.58
N VAL A 86 3.65 -10.98 12.45
CA VAL A 86 3.84 -12.06 13.44
C VAL A 86 5.20 -11.93 14.09
N ARG A 87 5.28 -12.26 15.38
CA ARG A 87 6.56 -12.34 16.06
C ARG A 87 7.26 -13.65 15.68
N LYS A 88 8.55 -13.58 15.37
CA LYS A 88 9.41 -14.76 15.22
C LYS A 88 9.54 -15.54 16.52
#